data_AF-A0A923TRG4-F1
#
_entry.id   AF-A0A923TRG4-F1
#
_cell.length_a   1.000
_cell.length_b   1.000
_cell.length_c   1.000
_cell.angle_alpha   90.00
_cell.angle_beta   90.00
_cell.angle_gamma   90.00
#
_symmetry.space_group_name_H-M   'P 1'
#
loop_
_entity.id
_entity.type
_entity.pdbx_description
1 polymer ?
#
loop_
_entity_poly.entity_id
_entity_poly.type
_entity_poly.pdbx_seq_one_letter_code
_entity_poly.pdbx_strand_id
1 'polypeptide(L)' 'MRKNRQEGKEEADPYLIAYCKTHNCFLITNESKIKPNKLPSVSTKNGVKCIDINDFLIERKLKMERKKK' A
#
# COMPACT_ATOMS: atom_id res chain seq x y z
N MET A 1 -18.23 1.65 20.35
CA MET A 1 -17.26 0.64 19.87
C MET A 1 -17.50 0.34 18.39
N ARG A 2 -16.42 0.07 17.65
CA ARG A 2 -16.24 0.15 16.18
C ARG A 2 -17.22 -0.70 15.36
N LYS A 3 -17.89 -0.08 14.38
CA LYS A 3 -19.01 -0.64 13.59
C LYS A 3 -18.65 -1.17 12.18
N ASN A 4 -17.38 -1.40 11.85
CA ASN A 4 -16.99 -1.74 10.46
C ASN A 4 -16.25 -3.08 10.31
N ARG A 5 -16.29 -3.98 11.30
CA ARG A 5 -15.68 -5.33 11.18
C ARG A 5 -16.56 -6.38 10.49
N GLN A 6 -17.79 -6.06 10.09
CA GLN A 6 -18.81 -7.08 9.80
C GLN A 6 -19.00 -7.50 8.33
N GLU A 7 -18.38 -6.86 7.34
CA GLU A 7 -18.58 -7.30 5.93
C GLU A 7 -17.56 -8.32 5.40
N GLY A 8 -16.49 -8.65 6.16
CA GLY A 8 -15.59 -9.75 5.78
C GLY A 8 -14.88 -9.59 4.42
N LYS A 9 -14.96 -8.43 3.77
CA LYS A 9 -14.12 -8.12 2.60
C LYS A 9 -12.74 -7.82 3.14
N GLU A 10 -11.73 -8.57 2.67
CA GLU A 10 -10.32 -8.27 2.90
C GLU A 10 -10.02 -6.87 2.38
N GLU A 11 -10.23 -5.84 3.19
CA GLU A 11 -9.95 -4.45 2.86
C GLU A 11 -8.56 -4.12 3.37
N ALA A 12 -7.83 -3.30 2.62
CA ALA A 12 -6.49 -2.87 3.00
C ALA A 12 -6.47 -2.24 4.42
N ASP A 13 -5.36 -2.39 5.13
CA ASP A 13 -5.26 -1.98 6.54
C ASP A 13 -5.59 -0.47 6.71
N PRO A 14 -6.69 -0.12 7.40
CA PRO A 14 -7.11 1.26 7.55
C PRO A 14 -6.12 2.10 8.37
N TYR A 15 -5.36 1.49 9.29
CA TYR A 15 -4.37 2.22 10.07
C TYR A 15 -3.19 2.66 9.21
N LEU A 16 -2.75 1.81 8.30
CA LEU A 16 -1.64 2.12 7.40
C LEU A 16 -2.01 3.29 6.46
N ILE A 17 -3.23 3.26 5.93
CA ILE A 17 -3.76 4.36 5.11
C ILE A 17 -3.87 5.66 5.92
N ALA A 18 -4.45 5.59 7.13
CA ALA A 18 -4.59 6.76 7.99
C ALA A 18 -3.24 7.38 8.33
N TYR A 19 -2.25 6.55 8.70
CA TYR A 19 -0.90 6.98 9.02
C TYR A 19 -0.23 7.67 7.83
N CYS A 20 -0.29 7.08 6.63
CA CYS A 20 0.31 7.69 5.45
C CYS A 20 -0.36 9.04 5.10
N LYS A 21 -1.68 9.14 5.31
CA LYS A 21 -2.42 10.38 5.09
C LYS A 21 -2.07 11.48 6.09
N THR A 22 -1.98 11.16 7.39
CA THR A 22 -1.68 12.14 8.44
C THR A 22 -0.25 12.63 8.40
N HIS A 23 0.70 11.78 7.98
CA HIS A 23 2.12 12.10 7.94
C HIS A 23 2.64 12.41 6.54
N ASN A 24 1.77 12.56 5.54
CA ASN A 24 2.11 12.82 4.14
C ASN A 24 3.19 11.85 3.58
N CYS A 25 3.10 10.58 3.98
CA CYS A 25 4.04 9.54 3.59
C CYS A 25 3.61 8.84 2.30
N PHE A 26 4.58 8.26 1.61
CA PHE A 26 4.34 7.37 0.48
C PHE A 26 4.22 5.93 0.95
N LEU A 27 3.21 5.23 0.45
CA LEU A 27 3.02 3.82 0.70
C LEU A 27 3.72 3.01 -0.39
N ILE A 28 4.64 2.13 -0.01
CA ILE A 28 5.32 1.23 -0.95
C ILE A 28 4.77 -0.17 -0.70
N THR A 29 4.29 -0.82 -1.76
CA THR A 29 3.72 -2.17 -1.65
C THR A 29 4.03 -3.00 -2.91
N ASN A 30 3.94 -4.32 -2.78
CA ASN A 30 4.02 -5.27 -3.89
C ASN A 30 2.66 -5.96 -4.15
N GLU A 31 1.58 -5.37 -3.65
CA GLU A 31 0.22 -5.87 -3.88
C GLU A 31 -0.28 -5.57 -5.30
N SER A 32 -1.17 -6.42 -5.80
CA SER A 32 -1.77 -6.25 -7.12
C SER A 32 -2.57 -4.94 -7.22
N LYS A 33 -2.26 -4.12 -8.23
CA LYS A 33 -2.99 -2.90 -8.59
C LYS A 33 -4.40 -3.17 -9.16
N ILE A 34 -4.69 -4.41 -9.54
CA ILE A 34 -5.92 -4.80 -10.26
C ILE A 34 -7.09 -5.01 -9.28
N LYS A 35 -6.79 -5.52 -8.08
CA LYS A 35 -7.83 -5.89 -7.11
C LYS A 35 -8.27 -4.66 -6.32
N PRO A 36 -9.58 -4.32 -6.30
CA PRO A 36 -10.08 -3.05 -5.76
C PRO A 36 -9.95 -2.93 -4.23
N ASN A 37 -9.72 -4.06 -3.56
CA ASN A 37 -9.60 -4.18 -2.11
C ASN A 37 -8.14 -4.19 -1.62
N LYS A 38 -7.18 -4.09 -2.54
CA LYS A 38 -5.74 -4.07 -2.23
C LYS A 38 -5.23 -2.65 -1.99
N LEU A 39 -4.08 -2.56 -1.34
CA LEU A 39 -3.47 -1.30 -0.90
C LEU A 39 -3.38 -0.24 -2.00
N PRO A 40 -2.96 -0.53 -3.25
CA PRO A 40 -2.87 0.50 -4.29
C PRO A 40 -4.21 1.17 -4.60
N SER A 41 -5.27 0.36 -4.77
CA SER A 41 -6.61 0.87 -5.07
C SER A 41 -7.21 1.63 -3.89
N VAL A 42 -7.04 1.12 -2.66
CA VAL A 42 -7.55 1.77 -1.45
C VAL A 42 -6.80 3.06 -1.15
N SER A 43 -5.48 3.08 -1.31
CA SER A 43 -4.65 4.28 -1.11
C SER A 43 -5.05 5.39 -2.07
N THR A 44 -5.22 5.07 -3.36
CA THR A 44 -5.64 6.02 -4.39
C THR A 44 -7.00 6.64 -4.07
N LYS A 45 -7.98 5.82 -3.67
CA LYS A 45 -9.31 6.31 -3.24
C LYS A 45 -9.25 7.26 -2.05
N ASN A 46 -8.26 7.10 -1.17
CA ASN A 46 -8.11 7.89 0.05
C ASN A 46 -7.17 9.10 -0.09
N GLY A 47 -6.60 9.32 -1.28
CA GLY A 47 -5.65 10.40 -1.56
C GLY A 47 -4.24 10.15 -1.02
N VAL A 48 -3.90 8.90 -0.73
CA VAL A 48 -2.55 8.49 -0.30
C VAL A 48 -1.74 8.06 -1.51
N LYS A 49 -0.52 8.61 -1.64
CA LYS A 49 0.39 8.21 -2.71
C LYS A 49 0.89 6.79 -2.46
N CYS A 50 0.69 5.92 -3.45
CA CYS A 50 1.13 4.53 -3.41
C CYS A 50 1.99 4.22 -4.62
N ILE A 51 3.13 3.54 -4.42
CA ILE A 51 4.05 3.12 -5.47
C ILE A 51 4.33 1.62 -5.36
N ASP A 52 4.49 0.97 -6.52
CA ASP A 52 4.94 -0.42 -6.56
C ASP A 52 6.40 -0.51 -6.11
N ILE A 53 6.78 -1.56 -5.39
CA ILE A 53 8.16 -1.73 -4.97
C ILE A 53 9.14 -1.76 -6.15
N ASN A 54 8.77 -2.35 -7.29
CA ASN A 54 9.64 -2.42 -8.46
C ASN A 54 9.78 -1.04 -9.11
N ASP A 55 8.67 -0.30 -9.23
CA ASP A 55 8.67 1.08 -9.73
C ASP A 55 9.55 1.97 -8.84
N PHE A 56 9.44 1.83 -7.52
CA PHE A 56 10.26 2.56 -6.54
C PHE A 56 11.76 2.25 -6.69
N LEU A 57 12.11 0.97 -6.88
CA LEU A 57 13.51 0.57 -7.04
C LEU A 57 14.10 1.08 -8.36
N ILE A 58 13.32 1.07 -9.44
CA ILE A 58 13.71 1.63 -10.74
C ILE A 58 13.95 3.14 -10.62
N GLU A 59 13.02 3.88 -10.01
CA GLU A 59 13.15 5.33 -9.79
C GLU A 59 14.42 5.68 -9.00
N ARG A 60 14.75 4.86 -8.00
CA ARG A 60 15.93 5.06 -7.15
C ARG A 60 17.22 4.46 -7.72
N LYS A 61 17.18 3.83 -8.91
CA LYS A 61 18.31 3.09 -9.50
C LYS A 61 18.91 2.05 -8.55
N LEU A 62 18.07 1.45 -7.71
CA LEU A 62 18.47 0.44 -6.72
C LEU A 62 18.31 -0.97 -7.32
N LYS A 63 19.26 -1.85 -7.04
CA LYS A 63 19.18 -3.27 -7.41
C LYS A 63 18.76 -4.08 -6.19
N MET A 64 17.75 -4.95 -6.34
CA MET A 64 17.43 -5.96 -5.34
C MET A 64 18.52 -7.04 -5.34
N GLU A 65 19.44 -7.00 -4.39
CA GLU A 65 20.40 -8.08 -4.18
C GLU A 65 19.78 -9.17 -3.30
N ARG A 66 19.52 -10.33 -3.89
CA ARG A 66 19.11 -11.52 -3.12
C ARG A 66 20.36 -12.18 -2.55
N LYS A 67 20.66 -11.94 -1.26
CA LYS A 67 21.67 -12.72 -0.55
C LYS A 67 21.19 -14.18 -0.48
N LYS A 68 21.81 -15.08 -1.25
CA LYS A 68 21.69 -16.52 -1.01
C LYS A 68 22.37 -16.80 0.34
N LYS A 69 21.59 -17.28 1.30
CA LYS A 69 22.11 -17.83 2.56
C LYS A 69 22.30 -19.33 2.38
#